data_AF-A0A2U1Q113-F1
#
_entry.id   AF-A0A2U1Q113-F1
#
_cell.length_a   1.000
_cell.length_b   1.000
_cell.length_c   1.000
_cell.angle_alpha   90.00
_cell.angle_beta   90.00
_cell.angle_gamma   90.00
#
_symmetry.space_group_name_H-M   'P 1'
#
loop_
_entity.id
_entity.type
_entity.pdbx_description
1 polymer ?
#
loop_
_entity_poly.entity_id
_entity_poly.type
_entity_poly.pdbx_seq_one_letter_code
_entity_poly.pdbx_strand_id
1 'polypeptide(L)'
;MDRKECSCRMWELTRIPCKHVVAAINYMNEDGKGVVVPEEWVHAAYSLETWARMYSFKINGCSGRRYWPRIESTTVIIPPNHRPQVDRPTKKMKSNDEHALPTSSCVTH
;
A
#
# COMPACT_ATOMS: atom_id res chain seq x y z
N MET A 1 17.49 25.80 1.61
CA MET A 1 17.01 24.51 2.18
C MET A 1 16.60 23.57 1.05
N ASP A 2 17.30 23.61 -0.08
CA ASP A 2 16.64 23.34 -1.38
C ASP A 2 16.53 21.84 -1.66
N ARG A 3 17.37 21.03 -1.00
CA ARG A 3 17.32 19.57 -1.07
C ARG A 3 16.22 18.93 -0.21
N LYS A 4 15.55 19.70 0.67
CA LYS A 4 14.53 19.20 1.61
C LYS A 4 15.03 18.01 2.45
N GLU A 5 16.27 18.10 2.93
CA GLU A 5 16.98 17.09 3.71
C GLU A 5 17.18 17.55 5.15
N CYS A 6 17.33 16.60 6.07
CA CYS A 6 17.67 16.89 7.47
C CYS A 6 18.60 15.81 8.01
N SER A 7 19.54 16.14 8.90
CA SER A 7 20.44 15.17 9.53
C SER A 7 19.70 14.05 10.28
N CYS A 8 18.48 14.30 10.76
CA CYS A 8 17.65 13.27 11.38
C CYS A 8 16.93 12.34 10.38
N ARG A 9 17.08 12.58 9.06
CA ARG A 9 16.48 11.86 7.92
C ARG A 9 14.96 11.76 7.90
N MET A 10 14.28 12.27 8.93
CA MET A 10 12.82 12.20 9.03
C MET A 10 12.15 12.88 7.85
N TRP A 11 12.68 14.02 7.40
CA TRP A 11 12.10 14.76 6.27
C TRP A 11 12.25 14.00 4.94
N GLU A 12 13.35 13.27 4.74
CA GLU A 12 13.53 12.44 3.53
C GLU A 12 12.56 11.25 3.50
N LEU A 13 12.32 10.65 4.68
CA LEU A 13 11.44 9.50 4.85
C LEU A 13 9.96 9.86 4.72
N THR A 14 9.51 10.86 5.47
CA THR A 14 8.09 11.22 5.53
C THR A 14 7.71 12.27 4.50
N ARG A 15 8.68 12.98 3.92
CA ARG A 15 8.45 14.12 3.03
C ARG A 15 7.68 15.27 3.68
N ILE A 16 7.64 15.29 5.01
CA ILE A 16 7.06 16.31 5.89
C ILE A 16 8.20 16.92 6.73
N PRO A 17 8.28 18.26 6.85
CA PRO A 17 9.29 18.92 7.69
C PRO A 17 9.30 18.37 9.12
N CYS A 18 10.48 18.00 9.60
CA CYS A 18 10.65 17.55 10.98
C CYS A 18 10.83 18.74 11.93
N LYS A 19 10.80 18.51 13.26
CA LYS A 19 10.96 19.56 14.27
C LYS A 19 12.22 20.43 14.08
N HIS A 20 13.33 19.85 13.59
CA HIS A 20 14.56 20.60 13.35
C HIS A 20 14.42 21.56 12.18
N VAL A 21 13.73 21.12 11.12
CA VAL A 21 13.46 21.93 9.93
C VAL A 21 12.50 23.05 10.27
N VAL A 22 11.42 22.76 11.00
CA VAL A 22 10.47 23.78 11.47
C VAL A 22 11.17 24.84 12.33
N ALA A 23 12.03 24.42 13.26
CA ALA A 23 12.82 25.36 14.06
C ALA A 23 13.75 26.23 13.19
N ALA A 24 14.42 25.63 12.20
CA ALA A 24 15.30 26.37 11.29
C ALA A 24 14.51 27.32 10.35
N ILE A 25 13.30 26.96 9.92
CA ILE A 25 12.40 27.85 9.16
C ILE A 25 12.00 29.05 10.04
N ASN A 26 11.59 28.82 11.28
CA ASN A 26 11.22 29.89 12.20
C ASN A 26 12.39 30.86 12.45
N TYR A 27 13.60 30.34 12.64
CA TYR A 27 14.81 31.14 12.78
C TYR A 27 15.07 32.01 11.53
N MET A 28 14.90 31.46 10.32
CA MET A 28 15.05 32.22 9.08
C MET A 28 13.98 33.31 8.91
N ASN A 29 12.76 33.07 9.41
CA ASN A 29 11.68 34.06 9.41
C ASN A 29 11.98 35.23 10.35
N GLU A 30 12.53 34.94 11.54
CA GLU A 30 12.97 35.95 12.52
C GLU A 30 14.14 36.80 11.99
N ASP A 31 15.06 36.18 11.24
CA ASP A 31 16.20 36.85 10.59
C ASP A 31 15.79 37.80 9.43
N GLY A 32 14.50 37.91 9.11
CA GLY A 32 14.01 38.78 8.03
C GLY A 32 14.35 38.28 6.62
N LYS A 33 14.72 37.00 6.46
CA LYS A 33 15.07 36.38 5.16
C LYS A 33 13.83 35.99 4.33
N GLY A 34 12.65 36.47 4.72
CA GLY A 34 11.34 36.16 4.15
C GLY A 34 10.46 35.41 5.14
N VAL A 35 9.14 35.60 5.06
CA VAL A 35 8.17 34.82 5.83
C VAL A 35 7.83 33.59 5.03
N VAL A 36 8.29 32.43 5.48
CA VAL A 36 7.99 31.14 4.86
C VAL A 36 7.22 30.27 5.85
N VAL A 37 6.07 29.74 5.42
CA VAL A 37 5.23 28.88 6.26
C VAL A 37 5.74 27.44 6.14
N PRO A 38 5.87 26.65 7.23
CA PRO A 38 6.37 25.28 7.15
C PRO A 38 5.62 24.37 6.16
N GLU A 39 4.34 24.63 5.93
CA GLU A 39 3.47 23.91 5.01
C GLU A 39 3.96 23.98 3.55
N GLU A 40 4.60 25.07 3.13
CA GLU A 40 5.16 25.23 1.78
C GLU A 40 6.34 24.28 1.52
N TRP A 41 6.97 23.79 2.59
CA TRP A 41 8.09 22.86 2.53
C TRP A 41 7.65 21.40 2.47
N VAL A 42 6.36 21.11 2.72
CA VAL A 42 5.76 19.78 2.58
C VAL A 42 5.81 19.35 1.11
N HIS A 43 5.94 18.04 0.87
CA HIS A 43 5.94 17.51 -0.49
C HIS A 43 4.56 17.55 -1.14
N ALA A 44 4.52 17.84 -2.45
CA ALA A 44 3.28 18.00 -3.22
C ALA A 44 2.35 16.78 -3.22
N ALA A 45 2.85 15.60 -2.86
CA ALA A 45 2.05 14.39 -2.65
C ALA A 45 0.95 14.55 -1.59
N TYR A 46 1.15 15.45 -0.61
CA TYR A 46 0.17 15.75 0.44
C TYR A 46 -0.80 16.88 0.07
N SER A 47 -0.69 17.46 -1.12
CA SER A 47 -1.63 18.49 -1.57
C SER A 47 -2.98 17.90 -1.96
N LEU A 48 -4.05 18.65 -1.70
CA LEU A 48 -5.40 18.30 -2.15
C LEU A 48 -5.48 18.19 -3.67
N GLU A 49 -4.69 18.97 -4.40
CA GLU A 49 -4.59 18.89 -5.85
C GLU A 49 -4.07 17.53 -6.32
N THR A 50 -2.99 17.03 -5.71
CA THR A 50 -2.46 15.69 -6.04
C THR A 50 -3.45 14.60 -5.63
N TRP A 51 -4.08 14.74 -4.47
CA TRP A 51 -5.14 13.81 -4.05
C TRP A 51 -6.29 13.76 -5.06
N ALA A 52 -6.81 14.91 -5.48
CA ALA A 52 -7.90 15.01 -6.45
C ALA A 52 -7.51 14.43 -7.81
N ARG A 53 -6.27 14.67 -8.27
CA ARG A 53 -5.74 14.07 -9.50
C ARG A 53 -5.62 12.55 -9.39
N MET A 54 -5.09 12.04 -8.28
CA MET A 54 -4.90 10.60 -8.04
C MET A 54 -6.22 9.84 -8.08
N TYR A 55 -7.27 10.42 -7.48
CA TYR A 55 -8.60 9.82 -7.38
C TYR A 55 -9.60 10.36 -8.43
N SER A 56 -9.13 11.09 -9.44
CA SER A 56 -9.99 11.61 -10.51
C SER A 56 -10.61 10.48 -11.35
N PHE A 57 -9.90 9.37 -11.47
CA PHE A 57 -10.38 8.19 -12.19
C PHE A 57 -11.06 7.21 -11.23
N LYS A 58 -12.28 6.81 -11.57
CA LYS A 58 -13.01 5.78 -10.85
C LYS A 58 -12.60 4.41 -11.37
N ILE A 59 -12.17 3.52 -10.48
CA ILE A 59 -12.07 2.10 -10.79
C ILE A 59 -13.48 1.52 -10.71
N ASN A 60 -14.07 1.24 -11.86
CA ASN A 60 -15.38 0.60 -11.90
C ASN A 60 -15.28 -0.82 -11.32
N GLY A 61 -16.25 -1.18 -10.47
CA GLY A 61 -16.36 -2.56 -9.99
C GLY A 61 -16.61 -3.51 -11.15
N CYS A 62 -15.93 -4.67 -11.14
CA CYS A 62 -16.26 -5.77 -12.03
C CYS A 62 -17.36 -6.61 -11.37
N SER A 63 -18.43 -6.91 -12.11
CA SER A 63 -19.64 -7.62 -11.62
C SER A 63 -19.41 -9.12 -11.35
N GLY A 64 -18.37 -9.48 -10.61
CA GLY A 64 -18.03 -10.87 -10.28
C GLY A 64 -17.20 -11.58 -11.36
N ARG A 65 -16.71 -12.79 -11.04
CA ARG A 65 -15.63 -13.42 -11.81
C ARG A 65 -15.94 -13.65 -13.28
N ARG A 66 -17.21 -13.87 -13.61
CA ARG A 66 -17.64 -14.16 -15.00
C ARG A 66 -17.39 -13.01 -15.97
N TYR A 67 -17.23 -11.78 -15.46
CA TYR A 67 -17.00 -10.59 -16.29
C TYR A 67 -15.54 -10.12 -16.25
N TRP A 68 -14.64 -10.83 -15.56
CA TRP A 68 -13.23 -10.48 -15.62
C TRP A 68 -12.69 -10.69 -17.05
N PRO A 69 -11.92 -9.74 -17.59
CA PRO A 69 -11.28 -9.93 -18.88
C PRO A 69 -10.35 -11.14 -18.78
N ARG A 70 -10.46 -12.05 -19.74
CA ARG A 70 -9.54 -13.18 -19.85
C ARG A 70 -8.23 -12.62 -20.41
N ILE A 71 -7.23 -12.50 -19.55
CA ILE A 71 -5.90 -12.04 -19.95
C ILE A 71 -5.19 -13.24 -20.57
N GLU A 72 -4.76 -13.12 -21.83
CA GLU A 72 -3.84 -14.07 -22.44
C GLU A 72 -2.43 -13.80 -21.92
N SER A 73 -2.17 -14.20 -20.68
CA SER A 73 -0.85 -14.09 -20.07
C SER A 73 -0.07 -15.38 -20.30
N THR A 74 1.12 -15.27 -20.92
CA THR A 74 2.09 -16.37 -21.02
C THR A 74 2.75 -16.71 -19.68
N THR A 75 2.63 -15.81 -18.70
CA THR A 75 3.19 -15.99 -17.36
C THR A 75 2.25 -16.85 -16.51
N VAL A 76 2.71 -18.04 -16.15
CA VAL A 76 2.03 -18.86 -15.15
C VAL A 76 2.29 -18.26 -13.77
N ILE A 77 1.26 -17.73 -13.12
CA ILE A 77 1.33 -17.26 -11.74
C ILE A 77 1.32 -18.49 -10.84
N ILE A 78 2.51 -18.91 -10.38
CA ILE A 78 2.65 -20.00 -9.42
C ILE A 78 2.40 -19.41 -8.03
N PRO A 79 1.41 -19.91 -7.26
CA PRO A 79 1.20 -19.42 -5.91
C PRO A 79 2.45 -19.67 -5.07
N PRO A 80 2.84 -18.74 -4.18
CA PRO A 80 3.94 -18.97 -3.28
C PRO A 80 3.68 -20.23 -2.46
N ASN A 81 4.73 -21.00 -2.19
CA ASN A 81 4.61 -22.21 -1.37
C ASN A 81 4.16 -21.81 0.04
N HIS A 82 2.91 -22.14 0.38
CA HIS A 82 2.36 -21.86 1.68
C HIS A 82 2.97 -22.80 2.72
N ARG A 83 3.88 -22.27 3.55
CA ARG A 83 4.42 -23.01 4.70
C ARG A 83 3.53 -22.73 5.92
N PRO A 84 2.87 -23.74 6.50
CA PRO A 84 2.19 -23.55 7.78
C PRO A 84 3.22 -23.12 8.82
N GLN A 85 2.89 -22.12 9.64
CA GLN A 85 3.70 -21.84 10.82
C GLN A 85 3.71 -23.08 11.71
N VAL A 86 4.89 -23.48 12.15
CA VAL A 86 5.13 -24.70 12.95
C VAL A 86 4.19 -24.78 14.17
N ASP A 87 3.86 -23.63 14.74
CA ASP A 87 3.06 -23.55 15.97
C ASP A 87 1.62 -23.09 15.75
N ARG A 88 1.17 -22.85 14.51
CA ARG A 88 -0.20 -22.35 14.27
C ARG A 88 -1.19 -23.49 14.50
N PRO A 89 -2.04 -23.43 15.55
CA PRO A 89 -3.05 -24.45 15.76
C PRO A 89 -4.06 -24.40 14.61
N THR A 90 -4.18 -25.49 13.86
CA THR A 90 -5.19 -25.60 12.81
C THR A 90 -6.57 -25.71 13.45
N LYS A 91 -7.37 -24.65 13.36
CA LYS A 91 -8.79 -24.69 13.72
C LYS A 91 -9.48 -25.66 12.77
N LYS A 92 -10.06 -26.75 13.30
CA LYS A 92 -10.92 -27.64 12.51
C LYS A 92 -12.14 -26.84 12.06
N MET A 93 -12.20 -26.47 10.79
CA MET A 93 -13.44 -26.01 10.17
C MET A 93 -14.28 -27.26 9.91
N LYS A 94 -15.51 -27.30 10.44
CA LYS A 94 -16.49 -28.30 10.00
C LYS A 94 -16.75 -28.02 8.52
N SER A 95 -16.59 -29.01 7.64
CA SER A 95 -17.06 -28.84 6.26
C SER A 95 -18.58 -28.81 6.29
N ASN A 96 -19.16 -27.80 5.65
CA ASN A 96 -20.54 -27.87 5.20
C ASN A 96 -20.47 -28.44 3.77
N ASP A 97 -20.17 -29.74 3.66
CA ASP A 97 -20.33 -30.48 2.41
C ASP A 97 -21.81 -30.89 2.29
N GLU A 98 -22.64 -29.98 1.79
CA GLU A 98 -23.76 -30.44 0.95
C GLU A 98 -23.20 -30.53 -0.47
N HIS A 99 -23.11 -31.77 -0.97
CA HIS A 99 -22.68 -32.19 -2.32
C HIS A 99 -21.25 -32.77 -2.43
N ALA A 100 -20.88 -33.68 -1.54
CA ALA A 100 -19.87 -34.70 -1.86
C ALA A 100 -20.57 -35.89 -2.56
N LEU A 101 -20.46 -35.97 -3.89
CA LEU A 101 -20.77 -37.21 -4.62
C LEU A 101 -19.68 -38.25 -4.31
N PRO A 102 -20.04 -39.52 -4.06
CA PRO A 102 -19.09 -40.53 -3.61
C PRO A 102 -18.12 -40.89 -4.75
N THR A 103 -16.84 -40.53 -4.60
CA THR A 103 -15.79 -41.01 -5.49
C THR A 103 -15.52 -42.48 -5.19
N SER A 104 -15.94 -43.33 -6.13
CA SER A 104 -15.65 -44.77 -6.18
C SER A 104 -14.16 -45.04 -6.04
N SER A 105 -13.83 -45.99 -5.17
CA SER A 105 -12.47 -46.52 -4.95
C SER A 105 -11.97 -47.29 -6.17
N CYS A 106 -10.75 -47.01 -6.61
CA CYS A 106 -9.99 -47.97 -7.42
C CYS A 106 -8.75 -48.43 -6.64
N VAL A 107 -8.82 -49.68 -6.17
CA VAL A 107 -7.69 -50.50 -5.75
C VAL A 107 -7.00 -51.00 -7.02
N THR A 108 -5.67 -51.03 -7.05
CA THR A 108 -4.91 -51.87 -7.98
C THR A 108 -3.87 -52.67 -7.20
N HIS A 109 -3.74 -53.93 -7.64
CA HIS A 109 -2.99 -55.06 -7.10
C HIS A 109 -1.53 -54.80 -6.72
#